data_AF-A0A966MZE5-F1
#
_entry.id   AF-A0A966MZE5-F1
#
_cell.length_a   1.000
_cell.length_b   1.000
_cell.length_c   1.000
_cell.angle_alpha   90.00
_cell.angle_beta   90.00
_cell.angle_gamma   90.00
#
_symmetry.space_group_name_H-M   'P 1'
#
loop_
_entity.id
_entity.type
_entity.pdbx_description
1 polymer ?
#
loop_
_entity_poly.entity_id
_entity_poly.type
_entity_poly.pdbx_seq_one_letter_code
_entity_poly.pdbx_strand_id
1 'polypeptide(L)'
;MNIKRLETSRLFHRFGFGPRPGEYAQALKDGVQTTRTRLTTAPAALTTSTPVGLPAITDLGKRPEPNTPEVVPFALAMRSQEQQMGLWWLDMMALSDHGLTERMVWFWHGHWATSIQ
;
A
#
# COMPACT_ATOMS: atom_id res chain seq x y z
N MET A 1 -25.35 21.94 -2.08
CA MET A 1 -24.19 21.02 -2.01
C MET A 1 -23.41 21.27 -0.73
N ASN A 2 -23.16 20.26 0.11
CA ASN A 2 -22.45 20.46 1.38
C ASN A 2 -20.93 20.45 1.14
N ILE A 3 -20.33 21.65 1.11
CA ILE A 3 -18.91 21.83 0.74
C ILE A 3 -17.94 21.10 1.67
N LYS A 4 -18.25 21.05 2.98
CA LYS A 4 -17.42 20.35 3.97
C LYS A 4 -17.40 18.85 3.72
N ARG A 5 -18.56 18.25 3.41
CA ARG A 5 -18.65 16.81 3.05
C ARG A 5 -17.86 16.50 1.78
N LEU A 6 -17.98 17.34 0.76
CA LEU A 6 -17.20 17.17 -0.48
C LEU A 6 -15.69 17.21 -0.18
N GLU A 7 -15.25 18.19 0.60
CA GLU A 7 -13.84 18.33 0.93
C GLU A 7 -13.31 17.12 1.71
N THR A 8 -14.02 16.68 2.75
CA THR A 8 -13.68 15.46 3.50
C THR A 8 -13.59 14.25 2.58
N SER A 9 -14.56 14.05 1.68
CA SER A 9 -14.54 12.94 0.71
C SER A 9 -13.31 13.02 -0.20
N ARG A 10 -12.97 14.20 -0.72
CA ARG A 10 -11.80 14.40 -1.57
C ARG A 10 -10.49 14.05 -0.86
N LEU A 11 -10.36 14.34 0.43
CA LEU A 11 -9.17 13.95 1.20
C LEU A 11 -8.97 12.43 1.20
N PHE A 12 -10.02 11.66 1.50
CA PHE A 12 -9.94 10.19 1.50
C PHE A 12 -9.67 9.60 0.11
N HIS A 13 -10.28 10.16 -0.96
CA HIS A 13 -10.02 9.68 -2.33
C HIS A 13 -8.62 10.03 -2.85
N ARG A 14 -8.03 11.14 -2.38
CA ARG A 14 -6.67 11.55 -2.77
C ARG A 14 -5.59 10.79 -2.02
N PHE A 15 -5.81 10.43 -0.77
CA PHE A 15 -4.77 9.89 0.09
C PHE A 15 -4.94 8.40 0.42
N GLY A 16 -5.89 7.69 -0.17
CA GLY A 16 -6.02 6.24 -0.01
C GLY A 16 -7.02 5.64 -0.98
N PHE A 17 -7.50 4.43 -0.66
CA PHE A 17 -8.57 3.76 -1.41
C PHE A 17 -9.99 4.20 -0.98
N GLY A 18 -10.08 5.29 -0.21
CA GLY A 18 -11.31 5.75 0.42
C GLY A 18 -11.33 5.48 1.94
N PRO A 19 -12.40 5.91 2.63
CA PRO A 19 -12.55 5.71 4.06
C PRO A 19 -12.96 4.27 4.38
N ARG A 20 -12.42 3.70 5.45
CA ARG A 20 -12.90 2.44 6.04
C ARG A 20 -14.26 2.63 6.72
N PRO A 21 -15.00 1.55 7.04
CA PRO A 21 -16.26 1.65 7.76
C PRO A 21 -16.14 2.53 9.03
N GLY A 22 -16.98 3.55 9.13
CA GLY A 22 -17.02 4.47 10.27
C GLY A 22 -16.07 5.68 10.17
N GLU A 23 -14.96 5.61 9.43
CA GLU A 23 -13.98 6.70 9.39
C GLU A 23 -14.52 7.99 8.80
N TYR A 24 -15.33 7.87 7.74
CA TYR A 24 -15.93 9.05 7.13
C TYR A 24 -16.93 9.72 8.08
N ALA A 25 -17.74 8.94 8.78
CA ALA A 25 -18.67 9.46 9.78
C ALA A 25 -17.93 10.15 10.92
N GLN A 26 -16.79 9.61 11.35
CA GLN A 26 -15.94 10.23 12.36
C GLN A 26 -15.29 11.52 11.85
N ALA A 27 -14.73 11.52 10.64
CA ALA A 27 -14.14 12.71 10.02
C ALA A 27 -15.14 13.87 9.86
N LEU A 28 -16.43 13.57 9.65
CA LEU A 28 -17.49 14.58 9.64
C LEU A 28 -17.73 15.21 11.02
N LYS A 29 -17.54 14.46 12.11
CA LYS A 29 -17.61 14.96 13.48
C LYS A 29 -16.36 15.77 13.84
N ASP A 30 -15.18 15.28 13.48
CA ASP A 30 -13.89 15.92 13.77
C ASP A 30 -13.67 17.21 12.97
N GLY A 31 -14.34 17.31 11.82
CA GLY A 31 -14.24 18.45 10.92
C GLY A 31 -13.08 18.36 9.92
N VAL A 32 -13.16 19.21 8.90
CA VAL A 32 -12.25 19.22 7.75
C VAL A 32 -10.80 19.48 8.17
N GLN A 33 -10.55 20.50 9.02
CA GLN A 33 -9.19 20.89 9.38
C GLN A 33 -8.45 19.78 10.13
N THR A 34 -9.10 19.20 11.14
CA THR A 34 -8.57 18.07 11.91
C THR A 34 -8.29 16.87 11.01
N THR A 35 -9.25 16.54 10.13
CA THR A 35 -9.10 15.44 9.16
C THR A 35 -7.92 15.67 8.23
N ARG A 36 -7.77 16.90 7.71
CA ARG A 36 -6.66 17.27 6.81
C ARG A 36 -5.32 17.07 7.51
N THR A 37 -5.13 17.68 8.68
CA THR A 37 -3.88 17.55 9.46
C THR A 37 -3.55 16.07 9.70
N ARG A 38 -4.51 15.27 10.14
CA ARG A 38 -4.31 13.84 10.38
C ARG A 38 -3.88 13.08 9.12
N LEU A 39 -4.52 13.32 7.98
CA LEU A 39 -4.24 12.60 6.73
C LEU A 39 -2.96 13.06 6.01
N THR A 40 -2.50 14.30 6.27
CA THR A 40 -1.30 14.85 5.62
C THR A 40 -0.05 14.85 6.49
N THR A 41 -0.15 14.43 7.75
CA THR A 41 1.00 14.33 8.66
C THR A 41 1.61 12.94 8.52
N ALA A 42 2.87 12.88 8.09
CA ALA A 42 3.62 11.64 8.07
C ALA A 42 3.82 11.14 9.52
N PRO A 43 3.51 9.87 9.81
CA PRO A 43 3.71 9.33 11.14
C PRO A 43 5.20 9.08 11.41
N ALA A 44 5.58 9.05 12.69
CA ALA A 44 6.92 8.64 13.11
C ALA A 44 7.18 7.14 12.88
N ALA A 45 6.13 6.32 12.87
CA ALA A 45 6.16 4.90 12.56
C ALA A 45 4.99 4.54 11.66
N LEU A 46 5.21 3.66 10.68
CA LEU A 46 4.13 3.14 9.84
C LEU A 46 3.29 2.18 10.69
N THR A 47 2.05 2.58 10.99
CA THR A 47 1.08 1.73 11.68
C THR A 47 -0.02 1.30 10.73
N THR A 48 -0.35 0.02 10.77
CA THR A 48 -1.57 -0.51 10.17
C THR A 48 -2.58 -0.78 11.27
N SER A 49 -3.85 -0.50 10.99
CA SER A 49 -4.96 -0.85 11.89
C SER A 49 -5.07 -2.33 12.20
N THR A 50 -4.53 -3.19 11.33
CA THR A 50 -4.41 -4.63 11.50
C THR A 50 -3.01 -5.04 11.09
N PRO A 51 -2.28 -5.84 11.89
CA PRO A 51 -0.95 -6.31 11.52
C PRO A 51 -0.99 -7.05 10.17
N VAL A 52 -0.16 -6.60 9.23
CA VAL A 52 0.01 -7.27 7.94
C VAL A 52 1.20 -8.21 8.09
N GLY A 53 0.99 -9.52 7.87
CA GLY A 53 2.05 -10.51 7.93
C GLY A 53 3.09 -10.26 6.84
N LEU A 54 4.38 -10.44 7.16
CA LEU A 54 5.44 -10.30 6.16
C LEU A 54 5.33 -11.39 5.08
N PRO A 55 5.57 -11.08 3.81
CA PRO A 55 5.57 -12.07 2.75
C PRO A 55 6.75 -13.02 2.93
N ALA A 56 6.57 -14.29 2.59
CA ALA A 56 7.61 -15.30 2.67
C ALA A 56 8.56 -15.17 1.47
N ILE A 57 9.50 -14.22 1.57
CA ILE A 57 10.52 -13.96 0.56
C ILE A 57 11.80 -14.71 0.94
N THR A 58 12.31 -15.53 0.03
CA THR A 58 13.51 -16.34 0.21
C THR A 58 14.50 -16.11 -0.93
N ASP A 59 15.79 -16.19 -0.61
CA ASP A 59 16.84 -16.18 -1.63
C ASP A 59 16.74 -17.45 -2.48
N LEU A 60 16.50 -17.27 -3.79
CA LEU A 60 16.39 -18.36 -4.76
C LEU A 60 17.76 -18.82 -5.30
N GLY A 61 18.84 -18.12 -4.92
CA GLY A 61 20.18 -18.36 -5.42
C GLY A 61 20.38 -17.87 -6.85
N LYS A 62 21.44 -18.37 -7.50
CA LYS A 62 21.79 -17.99 -8.87
C LYS A 62 20.71 -18.48 -9.84
N ARG A 63 20.31 -17.62 -10.78
CA ARG A 63 19.47 -17.99 -11.92
C ARG A 63 20.07 -19.20 -12.66
N PRO A 64 19.29 -20.28 -12.89
CA PRO A 64 19.75 -21.44 -13.65
C PRO A 64 20.15 -21.11 -15.08
N GLU A 65 21.06 -21.90 -15.65
CA GLU A 65 21.46 -21.77 -17.05
C GLU A 65 20.28 -22.10 -17.99
N PRO A 66 20.24 -21.53 -19.21
CA PRO A 66 19.19 -21.85 -20.16
C PRO A 66 19.14 -23.36 -20.49
N ASN A 67 17.93 -23.88 -20.75
CA ASN A 67 17.66 -25.28 -21.11
C ASN A 67 17.99 -26.32 -20.03
N THR A 68 18.08 -25.94 -18.76
CA THR A 68 18.17 -26.91 -17.65
C THR A 68 16.80 -27.15 -16.98
N PRO A 69 16.58 -28.30 -16.32
CA PRO A 69 15.32 -28.61 -15.62
C PRO A 69 14.95 -27.59 -14.53
N GLU A 70 15.94 -26.93 -13.93
CA GLU A 70 15.77 -26.03 -12.79
C GLU A 70 15.21 -24.65 -13.20
N VAL A 71 15.24 -24.29 -14.49
CA VAL A 71 14.73 -23.01 -14.99
C VAL A 71 13.25 -22.82 -14.65
N VAL A 72 12.44 -23.86 -14.81
CA VAL A 72 10.99 -23.81 -14.57
C VAL A 72 10.66 -23.56 -13.08
N PRO A 73 11.14 -24.37 -12.11
CA PRO A 73 10.84 -24.12 -10.70
C PRO A 73 11.41 -22.78 -10.22
N PHE A 74 12.58 -22.36 -10.70
CA PHE A 74 13.12 -21.03 -10.39
C PHE A 74 12.17 -19.90 -10.86
N ALA A 75 11.71 -19.95 -12.11
CA ALA A 75 10.82 -18.93 -12.66
C ALA A 75 9.47 -18.89 -11.93
N LEU A 76 8.92 -20.05 -11.56
CA LEU A 76 7.68 -20.12 -10.78
C LEU A 76 7.85 -19.55 -9.37
N ALA A 77 8.95 -19.87 -8.70
CA ALA A 77 9.25 -19.34 -7.37
C ALA A 77 9.46 -17.82 -7.40
N MET A 78 10.20 -17.32 -8.39
CA MET A 78 10.43 -15.89 -8.60
C MET A 78 9.10 -15.15 -8.80
N ARG A 79 8.27 -15.61 -9.74
CA ARG A 79 6.95 -15.04 -10.01
C ARG A 79 6.03 -15.07 -8.77
N SER A 80 6.06 -16.15 -8.01
CA SER A 80 5.27 -16.26 -6.78
C SER A 80 5.68 -15.21 -5.74
N GLN A 81 6.99 -15.04 -5.51
CA GLN A 81 7.51 -14.04 -4.58
C GLN A 81 7.20 -12.61 -5.02
N GLU A 82 7.29 -12.33 -6.33
CA GLU A 82 6.89 -11.05 -6.91
C GLU A 82 5.42 -10.71 -6.66
N GLN A 83 4.53 -11.69 -6.87
CA GLN A 83 3.10 -11.53 -6.64
C GLN A 83 2.79 -11.35 -5.16
N GLN A 84 3.43 -12.12 -4.27
CA GLN A 84 3.27 -11.98 -2.83
C GLN A 84 3.72 -10.61 -2.33
N MET A 85 4.84 -10.09 -2.85
CA MET A 85 5.31 -8.75 -2.49
C MET A 85 4.30 -7.67 -2.89
N GLY A 86 3.75 -7.75 -4.11
CA GLY A 86 2.74 -6.81 -4.58
C GLY A 86 1.46 -6.85 -3.76
N LEU A 87 0.96 -8.06 -3.43
CA LEU A 87 -0.22 -8.22 -2.57
C LEU A 87 0.01 -7.71 -1.15
N TRP A 88 1.15 -8.05 -0.56
CA TRP A 88 1.54 -7.57 0.77
C TRP A 88 1.54 -6.04 0.83
N TRP A 89 2.10 -5.39 -0.18
CA TRP A 89 2.10 -3.93 -0.22
C TRP A 89 0.67 -3.38 -0.35
N LEU A 90 -0.17 -3.96 -1.21
CA LEU A 90 -1.58 -3.55 -1.31
C LEU A 90 -2.33 -3.66 0.02
N ASP A 91 -2.07 -4.73 0.79
CA ASP A 91 -2.61 -4.90 2.15
C ASP A 91 -2.11 -3.79 3.08
N MET A 92 -0.81 -3.47 3.06
CA MET A 92 -0.25 -2.35 3.82
C MET A 92 -0.94 -1.03 3.46
N MET A 93 -1.11 -0.73 2.18
CA MET A 93 -1.78 0.50 1.73
C MET A 93 -3.25 0.58 2.12
N ALA A 94 -3.97 -0.53 2.06
CA ALA A 94 -5.39 -0.60 2.37
C ALA A 94 -5.65 -0.52 3.89
N LEU A 95 -4.73 -1.03 4.70
CA LEU A 95 -4.88 -1.13 6.16
C LEU A 95 -4.11 -0.06 6.93
N SER A 96 -3.23 0.69 6.26
CA SER A 96 -2.46 1.81 6.82
C SER A 96 -3.38 2.95 7.27
N ASP A 97 -3.07 3.50 8.44
CA ASP A 97 -3.74 4.70 8.95
C ASP A 97 -3.20 5.99 8.27
N HIS A 98 -2.20 5.85 7.39
CA HIS A 98 -1.41 6.91 6.79
C HIS A 98 -1.26 6.73 5.27
N GLY A 99 -2.39 6.57 4.57
CA GLY A 99 -2.39 6.25 3.13
C GLY A 99 -1.65 7.24 2.22
N LEU A 100 -1.48 8.51 2.61
CA LEU A 100 -0.66 9.47 1.85
C LEU A 100 0.79 8.99 1.76
N THR A 101 1.38 8.60 2.89
CA THR A 101 2.76 8.09 2.96
C THR A 101 2.92 6.89 2.04
N GLU A 102 1.97 5.95 2.12
CA GLU A 102 1.97 4.75 1.29
C GLU A 102 1.86 5.05 -0.21
N ARG A 103 0.98 5.99 -0.60
CA ARG A 103 0.85 6.40 -2.01
C ARG A 103 2.11 7.07 -2.53
N MET A 104 2.81 7.88 -1.72
CA MET A 104 4.05 8.52 -2.15
C MET A 104 5.15 7.50 -2.47
N VAL A 105 5.20 6.37 -1.76
CA VAL A 105 6.15 5.29 -2.08
C VAL A 105 5.84 4.63 -3.43
N TRP A 106 4.55 4.45 -3.77
CA TRP A 106 4.16 3.93 -5.09
C TRP A 106 4.47 4.93 -6.22
N PHE A 107 4.21 6.23 -6.01
CA PHE A 107 4.29 7.22 -7.08
C PHE A 107 5.72 7.64 -7.48
N TRP A 108 6.78 7.05 -6.92
CA TRP A 108 8.13 7.47 -7.29
C TRP A 108 8.50 7.12 -8.74
N HIS A 109 7.85 6.12 -9.38
CA HIS A 109 8.09 5.80 -10.81
C HIS A 109 6.87 5.27 -11.60
N GLY A 110 5.67 5.20 -11.01
CA GLY A 110 4.50 4.59 -11.69
C GLY A 110 4.56 3.06 -11.81
N HIS A 111 5.57 2.47 -11.19
CA HIS A 111 5.77 1.05 -10.94
C HIS A 111 6.30 0.89 -9.51
N TRP A 112 6.31 -0.33 -8.99
CA TRP A 112 6.94 -0.60 -7.71
C TRP A 112 8.42 -0.20 -7.75
N ALA A 113 8.99 0.15 -6.60
CA ALA A 113 10.39 0.58 -6.50
C ALA A 113 11.42 -0.53 -6.82
N THR A 114 10.96 -1.71 -7.26
CA THR A 114 11.79 -2.84 -7.67
C THR A 114 11.65 -3.06 -9.17
N SER A 115 12.78 -3.11 -9.88
CA SER A 115 12.85 -3.33 -11.34
C SER A 115 12.61 -4.79 -11.76
N ILE A 116 11.94 -5.56 -10.92
CA ILE A 116 11.70 -6.99 -11.12
C ILE A 116 10.44 -7.22 -11.96
N GLN A 117 9.51 -6.26 -11.97
CA GLN A 117 8.27 -6.32 -12.76
C GLN A 117 8.42 -5.70 -14.16
#